data_AF-A0AA35UPE8-F1
#
_entry.id   AF-A0AA35UPE8-F1
#
_cell.length_a   1.000
_cell.length_b   1.000
_cell.length_c   1.000
_cell.angle_alpha   90.00
_cell.angle_beta   90.00
_cell.angle_gamma   90.00
#
_symmetry.space_group_name_H-M   'P 1'
#
loop_
_entity.id
_entity.type
_entity.pdbx_description
1 polymer ?
#
loop_
_entity_poly.entity_id
_entity_poly.type
_entity_poly.pdbx_seq_one_letter_code
_entity_poly.pdbx_strand_id
1 'polypeptide(L)'
;MTDKSAGRFFVKNGSEGVYACIIPEAHCSIVLKMADGAMRAADTAMAGIINAYETELKIEASGAKHFAELSMKNAAGDEIGKTYWDGEKPKI
;
A
#
# COMPACT_ATOMS: atom_id res chain seq x y z
N MET A 1 1.13 -3.75 -7.08
CA MET A 1 -0.24 -3.60 -6.57
C MET A 1 -1.29 -3.40 -7.66
N THR A 2 -1.13 -2.45 -8.59
CA THR A 2 -2.11 -2.12 -9.65
C THR A 2 -2.66 -3.33 -10.41
N ASP A 3 -1.80 -4.24 -10.86
CA ASP A 3 -2.24 -5.44 -11.62
C ASP A 3 -3.15 -6.37 -10.80
N LYS A 4 -3.10 -6.29 -9.47
CA LYS A 4 -3.94 -7.07 -8.54
C LYS A 4 -5.22 -6.34 -8.14
N SER A 5 -5.43 -5.11 -8.59
CA SER A 5 -6.58 -4.27 -8.21
C SER A 5 -7.89 -4.65 -8.91
N ALA A 6 -7.85 -5.47 -9.96
CA ALA A 6 -8.99 -5.69 -10.87
C ALA A 6 -9.63 -4.37 -11.39
N GLY A 7 -8.84 -3.30 -11.53
CA GLY A 7 -9.29 -1.99 -11.97
C GLY A 7 -9.95 -1.12 -10.90
N ARG A 8 -9.98 -1.56 -9.64
CA ARG A 8 -10.61 -0.82 -8.52
C ARG A 8 -9.78 0.33 -7.99
N PHE A 9 -8.47 0.24 -8.11
CA PHE A 9 -7.54 1.29 -7.71
C PHE A 9 -6.29 1.25 -8.58
N PHE A 10 -5.64 2.39 -8.75
CA PHE A 10 -4.40 2.52 -9.50
C PHE A 10 -3.31 3.05 -8.59
N VAL A 11 -2.21 2.30 -8.43
CA VAL A 11 -1.09 2.67 -7.57
C VAL A 11 0.16 2.91 -8.42
N LYS A 12 0.86 4.01 -8.15
CA LYS A 12 2.13 4.31 -8.79
C LYS A 12 3.15 4.83 -7.78
N ASN A 13 4.34 4.25 -7.83
CA ASN A 13 5.51 4.74 -7.12
C ASN A 13 6.14 5.94 -7.85
N GLY A 14 6.64 6.89 -7.09
CA GLY A 14 7.45 8.02 -7.51
C GLY A 14 8.88 7.92 -6.98
N SER A 15 9.65 9.01 -7.12
CA SER A 15 10.99 9.11 -6.54
C SER A 15 10.92 9.33 -5.02
N GLU A 16 12.01 9.02 -4.32
CA GLU A 16 12.20 9.33 -2.89
C GLU A 16 11.06 8.81 -1.99
N GLY A 17 10.59 7.58 -2.22
CA GLY A 17 9.56 6.96 -1.40
C GLY A 17 8.17 7.59 -1.51
N VAL A 18 7.89 8.37 -2.56
CA VAL A 18 6.53 8.86 -2.86
C VAL A 18 5.69 7.77 -3.50
N TYR A 19 4.45 7.60 -3.06
CA TYR A 19 3.46 6.68 -3.61
C TYR A 19 2.12 7.41 -3.76
N ALA A 20 1.46 7.20 -4.89
CA ALA A 20 0.12 7.71 -5.14
C ALA A 20 -0.83 6.56 -5.46
N CYS A 21 -2.05 6.64 -4.94
CA CYS A 21 -3.15 5.74 -5.25
C CYS A 21 -4.36 6.56 -5.67
N ILE A 22 -5.00 6.18 -6.77
CA ILE A 22 -6.30 6.72 -7.19
C ILE A 22 -7.34 5.64 -6.95
N ILE A 23 -8.45 6.01 -6.32
CA ILE A 23 -9.57 5.12 -6.02
C ILE A 23 -10.83 5.71 -6.67
N PRO A 24 -11.15 5.34 -7.93
CA PRO A 24 -12.22 5.98 -8.69
C PRO A 24 -13.59 5.89 -8.02
N GLU A 25 -13.93 4.73 -7.44
CA GLU A 25 -15.22 4.46 -6.81
C GLU A 25 -15.50 5.37 -5.60
N ALA A 26 -14.45 5.78 -4.89
CA ALA A 26 -14.54 6.69 -3.75
C ALA A 26 -14.32 8.16 -4.12
N HIS A 27 -14.08 8.48 -5.40
CA HIS A 27 -13.72 9.83 -5.86
C HIS A 27 -12.56 10.45 -5.06
N CYS A 28 -11.59 9.64 -4.64
CA CYS A 28 -10.49 10.08 -3.79
C CYS A 28 -9.14 9.56 -4.25
N SER A 29 -8.08 10.12 -3.66
CA SER A 29 -6.71 9.68 -3.84
C SER A 29 -5.98 9.63 -2.50
N ILE A 30 -4.99 8.75 -2.42
CA ILE A 30 -4.07 8.63 -1.29
C ILE A 30 -2.68 9.01 -1.80
N VAL A 31 -2.01 9.89 -1.06
CA VAL A 31 -0.60 10.21 -1.28
C VAL A 31 0.18 9.79 -0.03
N LEU A 32 1.19 8.97 -0.23
CA LEU A 32 2.04 8.41 0.81
C LEU A 32 3.48 8.86 0.57
N LYS A 33 4.16 9.30 1.63
CA LYS A 33 5.59 9.63 1.60
C LYS A 33 6.35 8.83 2.66
N MET A 34 7.24 7.98 2.15
CA MET A 34 8.54 7.58 2.71
C MET A 34 9.24 8.67 3.52
N ALA A 35 9.15 8.70 4.85
CA ALA A 35 9.94 9.66 5.65
C ALA A 35 11.46 9.48 5.44
N ASP A 36 11.92 8.24 5.36
CA ASP A 36 13.31 7.86 5.06
C ASP A 36 13.60 7.75 3.54
N GLY A 37 12.60 8.02 2.70
CA GLY A 37 12.67 7.87 1.25
C GLY A 37 12.78 6.42 0.74
N ALA A 38 12.73 5.41 1.62
CA ALA A 38 12.85 4.02 1.23
C ALA A 38 11.52 3.45 0.71
N MET A 39 11.59 2.54 -0.27
CA MET A 39 10.39 1.89 -0.82
C MET A 39 10.03 0.58 -0.11
N ARG A 40 10.87 0.08 0.81
CA ARG A 40 10.76 -1.27 1.38
C ARG A 40 9.41 -1.53 2.05
N ALA A 41 8.84 -0.55 2.74
CA ALA A 41 7.55 -0.66 3.41
C ALA A 41 6.39 0.04 2.68
N ALA A 42 6.64 0.64 1.51
CA ALA A 42 5.68 1.54 0.88
C ALA A 42 4.44 0.82 0.35
N ASP A 43 4.59 -0.35 -0.28
CA ASP A 43 3.45 -1.18 -0.70
C ASP A 43 2.65 -1.67 0.52
N THR A 44 3.33 -2.03 1.62
CA THR A 44 2.68 -2.46 2.86
C THR A 44 1.90 -1.34 3.52
N ALA A 45 2.48 -0.16 3.63
CA ALA A 45 1.79 1.02 4.16
C ALA A 45 0.60 1.40 3.28
N MET A 46 0.76 1.48 1.95
CA MET A 46 -0.33 1.80 1.03
C MET A 46 -1.48 0.80 1.15
N ALA A 47 -1.18 -0.50 1.19
CA ALA A 47 -2.17 -1.55 1.38
C ALA A 47 -2.88 -1.46 2.74
N GLY A 48 -2.11 -1.21 3.80
CA GLY A 48 -2.65 -0.98 5.14
C GLY A 48 -3.67 0.15 5.18
N ILE A 49 -3.36 1.29 4.55
CA ILE A 49 -4.26 2.45 4.46
C ILE A 49 -5.54 2.10 3.67
N ILE A 50 -5.40 1.49 2.49
CA ILE A 50 -6.56 1.10 1.66
C ILE A 50 -7.48 0.15 2.45
N ASN A 51 -6.91 -0.85 3.13
CA ASN A 51 -7.67 -1.80 3.94
C ASN A 51 -8.32 -1.12 5.16
N ALA A 52 -7.60 -0.22 5.84
CA ALA A 52 -8.09 0.48 7.02
C ALA A 52 -9.28 1.42 6.73
N TYR A 53 -9.44 1.85 5.47
CA TYR A 53 -10.50 2.72 5.00
C TYR A 53 -11.54 2.02 4.10
N GLU A 54 -11.48 0.69 3.96
CA GLU A 54 -12.36 -0.10 3.08
C GLU A 54 -13.85 0.20 3.35
N THR A 55 -14.23 0.24 4.63
CA THR A 55 -15.63 0.45 5.05
C THR A 55 -16.08 1.90 4.86
N GLU A 56 -15.28 2.88 5.29
CA GLU A 56 -15.66 4.30 5.22
C GLU A 56 -15.68 4.83 3.80
N LEU A 57 -14.73 4.39 2.95
CA LEU A 57 -14.70 4.75 1.53
C LEU A 57 -15.67 3.91 0.70
N LYS A 58 -16.24 2.84 1.26
CA LYS A 58 -17.14 1.89 0.58
C LYS A 58 -16.51 1.31 -0.69
N ILE A 59 -15.27 0.85 -0.56
CA ILE A 59 -14.46 0.32 -1.68
C ILE A 59 -14.21 -1.18 -1.51
N GLU A 60 -13.82 -1.84 -2.59
CA GLU A 60 -13.36 -3.24 -2.57
C GLU A 60 -11.83 -3.27 -2.49
N ALA A 61 -11.27 -3.74 -1.37
CA ALA A 61 -9.84 -3.70 -1.11
C ALA A 61 -9.12 -5.07 -1.29
N SER A 62 -9.80 -6.13 -1.76
CA SER A 62 -9.20 -7.48 -1.84
C SER A 62 -7.85 -7.51 -2.58
N GLY A 63 -7.71 -6.71 -3.63
CA GLY A 63 -6.47 -6.58 -4.41
C GLY A 63 -5.27 -6.03 -3.62
N ALA A 64 -5.51 -5.35 -2.49
CA ALA A 64 -4.49 -4.79 -1.61
C ALA A 64 -4.14 -5.70 -0.42
N LYS A 65 -5.05 -6.61 -0.01
CA LYS A 65 -4.91 -7.40 1.24
C LYS A 65 -3.59 -8.15 1.36
N HIS A 66 -3.13 -8.80 0.28
CA HIS A 66 -1.85 -9.52 0.29
C HIS A 66 -0.62 -8.62 0.53
N PHE A 67 -0.69 -7.34 0.17
CA PHE A 67 0.44 -6.42 0.30
C PHE A 67 0.59 -5.88 1.73
N ALA A 68 -0.42 -6.03 2.59
CA ALA A 68 -0.36 -5.63 4.00
C ALA A 68 0.64 -6.45 4.82
N GLU A 69 1.14 -7.57 4.28
CA GLU A 69 2.28 -8.32 4.81
C GLU A 69 3.15 -8.85 3.66
N LEU A 70 4.43 -8.48 3.61
CA LEU A 70 5.36 -8.91 2.56
C LEU A 70 6.67 -9.44 3.16
N SER A 71 7.17 -10.55 2.62
CA SER A 71 8.51 -11.07 2.93
C SER A 71 9.58 -10.14 2.37
N MET A 72 10.57 -9.80 3.21
CA MET A 72 11.76 -9.06 2.82
C MET A 72 12.88 -10.03 2.46
N LYS A 73 13.44 -9.85 1.27
CA LYS A 73 14.55 -10.66 0.78
C LYS A 73 15.82 -9.82 0.63
N ASN A 74 16.96 -10.43 0.91
CA ASN A 74 18.26 -9.83 0.59
C ASN A 74 18.55 -9.94 -0.93
N ALA A 75 19.71 -9.44 -1.37
CA ALA A 75 20.13 -9.52 -2.78
C ALA A 75 20.40 -10.96 -3.26
N ALA A 76 20.67 -11.90 -2.34
CA ALA A 76 20.83 -13.32 -2.64
C ALA A 76 19.48 -14.08 -2.71
N GLY A 77 18.37 -13.43 -2.35
CA GLY A 77 17.03 -14.01 -2.33
C GLY A 77 16.62 -14.66 -1.01
N ASP A 78 17.49 -14.64 0.01
CA ASP A 78 17.16 -15.18 1.33
C ASP A 78 16.18 -14.27 2.06
N GLU A 79 15.21 -14.86 2.75
CA GLU A 79 14.31 -14.13 3.62
C GLU A 79 15.05 -13.60 4.85
N ILE A 80 15.00 -12.29 5.06
CA ILE A 80 15.67 -11.59 6.15
C ILE A 80 14.68 -10.88 7.10
N GLY A 81 13.39 -11.02 6.86
CA GLY A 81 12.33 -10.44 7.68
C GLY A 81 11.05 -10.22 6.89
N LYS A 82 10.14 -9.40 7.42
CA LYS A 82 8.89 -9.03 6.77
C LYS A 82 8.48 -7.60 7.09
N THR A 83 7.78 -6.96 6.17
CA THR A 83 7.02 -5.74 6.44
C THR A 83 5.57 -6.14 6.73
N TYR A 84 4.96 -5.53 7.72
CA TYR A 84 3.55 -5.74 8.04
C TYR A 84 2.91 -4.43 8.47
N TRP A 85 1.61 -4.29 8.19
CA TRP A 85 0.79 -3.23 8.73
C TRP A 85 0.34 -3.60 10.15
N ASP A 86 0.54 -2.72 11.11
CA ASP A 86 0.21 -2.95 12.52
C ASP A 86 -1.27 -2.68 12.86
N GLY A 87 -2.04 -2.16 11.91
CA GLY A 87 -3.45 -1.83 12.09
C GLY A 87 -3.71 -0.37 12.46
N GLU A 88 -2.68 0.46 12.64
CA GLU A 88 -2.88 1.86 13.00
C GLU A 88 -3.48 2.66 11.84
N LYS A 89 -4.78 2.96 11.92
CA LYS A 89 -5.45 3.80 10.93
C LYS A 89 -4.89 5.24 10.99
N PRO A 90 -4.29 5.77 9.89
CA PRO A 90 -3.80 7.14 9.88
C PRO A 90 -4.94 8.11 10.14
N LYS A 91 -4.69 9.12 10.97
CA LYS A 91 -5.60 10.24 11.15
C LYS A 91 -5.52 11.13 9.90
N ILE A 92 -6.64 11.28 9.20
CA ILE A 92 -6.81 12.20 8.07
C ILE A 92 -7.36 13.53 8.60
#